data_AF-E0U8V6-F1
#
_entry.id   AF-E0U8V6-F1
#
_cell.length_a   1.000
_cell.length_b   1.000
_cell.length_c   1.000
_cell.angle_alpha   90.00
_cell.angle_beta   90.00
_cell.angle_gamma   90.00
#
_symmetry.space_group_name_H-M   'P 1'
#
loop_
_entity.id
_entity.type
_entity.pdbx_description
1 polymer ?
#
loop_
_entity_poly.entity_id
_entity_poly.type
_entity_poly.pdbx_seq_one_letter_code
_entity_poly.pdbx_strand_id
1 'polypeptide(L)'
;MIWVEETYTLPPEEARQTIRNYFRQYRQKIYKTHVSHWHLAQDEQIYFVIRRLSSSPSREQFIQRLTESLERDILVQQTVNELRKRLEVDRVVLYYFYSCWKGQVTFEALSQPEFSIMGMAGPDECFNQEYADWYQAGRFRAISDIENESIAVCHRDFLRSLKVRANLVVPLLNRQGLWGLLIAHHCQGVKFWTLAEIEAMQDAAVRLEQSLAILKS
;
A
#
# COMPACT_ATOMS: atom_id res chain seq x y z
N MET A 1 24.80 6.90 -3.56
CA MET A 1 23.93 5.69 -3.54
C MET A 1 23.75 5.25 -4.97
N ILE A 2 24.06 4.00 -5.30
CA ILE A 2 23.88 3.49 -6.67
C ILE A 2 22.47 2.89 -6.75
N TRP A 3 21.69 3.28 -7.76
CA TRP A 3 20.38 2.72 -8.05
C TRP A 3 20.53 1.68 -9.16
N VAL A 4 19.89 0.54 -9.00
CA VAL A 4 19.71 -0.46 -10.05
C VAL A 4 18.33 -0.20 -10.64
N GLU A 5 18.28 -0.05 -11.95
CA GLU A 5 17.06 0.18 -12.70
C GLU A 5 16.79 -1.06 -13.56
N GLU A 6 15.58 -1.59 -13.47
CA GLU A 6 15.09 -2.66 -14.33
C GLU A 6 13.90 -2.10 -15.11
N THR A 7 14.03 -2.07 -16.43
CA THR A 7 13.02 -1.50 -17.34
C THR A 7 12.20 -2.62 -17.96
N TYR A 8 10.88 -2.43 -18.02
CA TYR A 8 9.95 -3.38 -18.59
C TYR A 8 9.00 -2.67 -19.55
N THR A 9 8.68 -3.35 -20.65
CA THR A 9 7.58 -3.02 -21.56
C THR A 9 6.79 -4.29 -21.77
N LEU A 10 5.60 -4.39 -21.20
CA LEU A 10 4.82 -5.63 -21.14
C LEU A 10 3.32 -5.35 -21.31
N PRO A 11 2.52 -6.31 -21.81
CA PRO A 11 1.06 -6.21 -21.77
C PRO A 11 0.52 -5.95 -20.35
N PRO A 12 -0.63 -5.28 -20.17
CA PRO A 12 -1.11 -4.85 -18.86
C PRO A 12 -1.18 -5.93 -17.77
N GLU A 13 -1.63 -7.13 -18.10
CA GLU A 13 -1.71 -8.25 -17.17
C GLU A 13 -0.31 -8.78 -16.79
N GLU A 14 0.60 -8.86 -17.75
CA GLU A 14 1.99 -9.30 -17.53
C GLU A 14 2.79 -8.28 -16.73
N ALA A 15 2.56 -6.98 -16.96
CA ALA A 15 3.14 -5.89 -16.17
C ALA A 15 2.74 -6.01 -14.69
N ARG A 16 1.43 -6.17 -14.42
CA ARG A 16 0.90 -6.39 -13.06
C ARG A 16 1.54 -7.61 -12.40
N GLN A 17 1.64 -8.72 -13.13
CA GLN A 17 2.23 -9.95 -12.60
C GLN A 17 3.73 -9.81 -12.33
N THR A 18 4.46 -9.11 -13.19
CA THR A 18 5.91 -8.87 -13.04
C THR A 18 6.20 -8.04 -11.79
N ILE A 19 5.46 -6.96 -11.58
CA ILE A 19 5.59 -6.11 -10.38
C ILE A 19 5.27 -6.90 -9.12
N ARG A 20 4.17 -7.66 -9.14
CA ARG A 20 3.76 -8.54 -8.04
C ARG A 20 4.87 -9.53 -7.69
N ASN A 21 5.46 -10.18 -8.69
CA ASN A 21 6.55 -11.12 -8.50
C ASN A 21 7.81 -10.43 -7.95
N TYR A 22 8.15 -9.24 -8.48
CA TYR A 22 9.30 -8.46 -8.04
C TYR A 22 9.19 -8.09 -6.56
N PHE A 23 8.08 -7.50 -6.14
CA PHE A 23 7.88 -7.09 -4.75
C PHE A 23 7.77 -8.29 -3.80
N ARG A 24 7.23 -9.42 -4.28
CA ARG A 24 7.25 -10.69 -3.52
C ARG A 24 8.68 -11.21 -3.34
N GLN A 25 9.50 -11.18 -4.39
CA GLN A 25 10.88 -11.65 -4.38
C GLN A 25 11.81 -10.74 -3.56
N TYR A 26 11.60 -9.43 -3.63
CA TYR A 26 12.44 -8.42 -2.97
C TYR A 26 11.75 -7.74 -1.79
N ARG A 27 10.91 -8.50 -1.08
CA ARG A 27 10.09 -8.01 0.05
C ARG A 27 10.91 -7.24 1.11
N GLN A 28 12.10 -7.70 1.43
CA GLN A 28 13.02 -7.06 2.40
C GLN A 28 13.61 -5.72 1.91
N LYS A 29 13.37 -5.34 0.65
CA LYS A 29 13.83 -4.09 0.03
C LYS A 29 12.66 -3.20 -0.41
N ILE A 30 11.45 -3.50 0.04
CA ILE A 30 10.21 -2.81 -0.33
C ILE A 30 10.28 -1.29 -0.10
N TYR A 31 10.89 -0.85 1.01
CA TYR A 31 11.05 0.57 1.35
C TYR A 31 12.18 1.25 0.56
N LYS A 32 12.89 0.52 -0.31
CA LYS A 32 14.01 0.98 -1.14
C LYS A 32 13.82 0.63 -2.62
N THR A 33 12.61 0.22 -2.97
CA THR A 33 12.20 -0.17 -4.32
C THR A 33 10.94 0.58 -4.66
N HIS A 34 10.92 1.30 -5.78
CA HIS A 34 9.68 1.91 -6.28
C HIS A 34 9.55 1.68 -7.78
N VAL A 35 8.30 1.54 -8.22
CA VAL A 35 7.98 1.60 -9.65
C VAL A 35 7.90 3.07 -10.04
N SER A 36 8.59 3.46 -11.10
CA SER A 36 8.60 4.80 -11.66
C SER A 36 8.23 4.76 -13.14
N HIS A 37 7.73 5.88 -13.66
CA HIS A 37 7.43 6.09 -15.09
C HIS A 37 6.44 5.06 -15.67
N TRP A 38 5.19 5.07 -15.18
CA TRP A 38 4.11 4.26 -15.74
C TRP A 38 3.45 4.96 -16.93
N HIS A 39 3.57 4.41 -18.14
CA HIS A 39 2.81 4.92 -19.29
C HIS A 39 2.43 3.83 -20.28
N LEU A 40 1.35 4.07 -21.00
CA LEU A 40 0.93 3.24 -22.12
C LEU A 40 1.81 3.57 -23.34
N ALA A 41 2.49 2.57 -23.86
CA ALA A 41 3.25 2.64 -25.11
C ALA A 41 2.31 2.60 -26.33
N GLN A 42 2.87 2.88 -27.51
CA GLN A 42 2.11 2.98 -28.77
C GLN A 42 1.43 1.67 -29.20
N ASP A 43 1.84 0.55 -28.62
CA ASP A 43 1.40 -0.82 -28.90
C ASP A 43 0.51 -1.41 -27.78
N GLU A 44 -0.14 -0.55 -26.99
CA GLU A 44 -0.98 -0.92 -25.83
C GLU A 44 -0.24 -1.66 -24.71
N GLN A 45 1.10 -1.69 -24.75
CA GLN A 45 1.92 -2.23 -23.67
C GLN A 45 2.15 -1.17 -22.59
N ILE A 46 2.44 -1.62 -21.38
CA ILE A 46 2.80 -0.78 -20.25
C ILE A 46 4.31 -0.72 -20.14
N TYR A 47 4.85 0.49 -20.23
CA TYR A 47 6.23 0.79 -19.86
C TYR A 47 6.30 1.14 -18.37
N PHE A 48 7.25 0.54 -17.66
CA PHE A 48 7.56 0.90 -16.28
C PHE A 48 9.02 0.59 -15.92
N VAL A 49 9.56 1.36 -14.97
CA VAL A 49 10.93 1.18 -14.45
C VAL A 49 10.88 0.86 -12.96
N ILE A 50 11.40 -0.30 -12.57
CA ILE A 50 11.61 -0.64 -11.17
C ILE A 50 12.99 -0.11 -10.74
N ARG A 51 13.00 0.84 -9.80
CA ARG A 51 14.22 1.42 -9.23
C ARG A 51 14.48 0.83 -7.85
N ARG A 52 15.67 0.24 -7.64
CA ARG A 52 16.08 -0.36 -6.36
C ARG A 52 17.44 0.16 -5.91
N LEU A 53 17.59 0.50 -4.64
CA LEU A 53 18.89 0.89 -4.09
C LEU A 53 19.87 -0.31 -4.05
N SER A 54 21.07 -0.20 -4.61
CA SER A 54 22.18 -1.13 -4.34
C SER A 54 22.97 -0.62 -3.14
N SER A 55 22.61 -1.05 -1.94
CA SER A 55 23.52 -0.90 -0.80
C SER A 55 24.37 -2.16 -0.65
N SER A 56 25.68 -2.00 -0.45
CA SER A 56 26.58 -3.00 0.14
C SER A 56 26.87 -2.62 1.61
N PRO A 57 26.01 -2.96 2.58
CA PRO A 57 26.34 -2.93 4.00
C PRO A 57 27.54 -3.83 4.37
N SER A 58 28.19 -3.57 5.51
CA SER A 58 28.97 -4.61 6.18
C SER A 58 28.06 -5.78 6.59
N ARG A 59 28.58 -7.01 6.62
CA ARG A 59 27.81 -8.24 6.87
C ARG A 59 27.00 -8.19 8.18
N GLU A 60 27.53 -7.59 9.23
CA GLU A 60 26.84 -7.44 10.53
C GLU A 60 25.71 -6.43 10.47
N GLN A 61 25.94 -5.26 9.85
CA GLN A 61 24.88 -4.28 9.60
C GLN A 61 23.85 -4.79 8.60
N PHE A 62 24.22 -5.73 7.72
CA PHE A 62 23.30 -6.40 6.81
C PHE A 62 22.40 -7.38 7.59
N ILE A 63 22.99 -8.24 8.41
CA ILE A 63 22.27 -9.23 9.22
C ILE A 63 21.33 -8.53 10.21
N GLN A 64 21.80 -7.49 10.92
CA GLN A 64 20.95 -6.76 11.86
C GLN A 64 19.79 -6.04 11.14
N ARG A 65 20.06 -5.39 10.00
CA ARG A 65 18.99 -4.78 9.17
C ARG A 65 18.03 -5.82 8.59
N LEU A 66 18.51 -7.01 8.25
CA LEU A 66 17.68 -8.11 7.78
C LEU A 66 16.77 -8.62 8.88
N THR A 67 17.27 -8.83 10.10
CA THR A 67 16.47 -9.29 11.24
C THR A 67 15.41 -8.26 11.63
N GLU A 68 15.79 -6.98 11.76
CA GLU A 68 14.86 -5.89 12.07
C GLU A 68 13.82 -5.66 10.96
N SER A 69 14.18 -5.87 9.68
CA SER A 69 13.25 -5.81 8.55
C SER A 69 12.33 -7.03 8.50
N LEU A 70 12.82 -8.21 8.90
CA LEU A 70 12.04 -9.44 8.85
C LEU A 70 10.97 -9.48 9.94
N GLU A 71 11.29 -9.06 11.16
CA GLU A 71 10.32 -8.95 12.26
C GLU A 71 9.21 -7.95 11.93
N ARG A 72 9.59 -6.80 11.34
CA ARG A 72 8.66 -5.81 10.80
C ARG A 72 7.71 -6.42 9.77
N ASP A 73 8.26 -7.08 8.76
CA ASP A 73 7.47 -7.62 7.65
C ASP A 73 6.50 -8.71 8.16
N ILE A 74 6.93 -9.52 9.13
CA ILE A 74 6.08 -10.52 9.79
C ILE A 74 4.93 -9.85 10.53
N LEU A 75 5.21 -8.85 11.38
CA LEU A 75 4.19 -8.14 12.14
C LEU A 75 3.15 -7.49 11.23
N VAL A 76 3.60 -6.75 10.21
CA VAL A 76 2.70 -6.09 9.25
C VAL A 76 1.87 -7.13 8.51
N GLN A 77 2.50 -8.20 7.99
CA GLN A 77 1.79 -9.25 7.27
C GLN A 77 0.76 -9.97 8.14
N GLN A 78 1.09 -10.28 9.39
CA GLN A 78 0.17 -10.87 10.35
C GLN A 78 -1.02 -9.93 10.61
N THR A 79 -0.74 -8.64 10.82
CA THR A 79 -1.77 -7.62 11.05
C THR A 79 -2.75 -7.52 9.88
N VAL A 80 -2.27 -7.40 8.64
CA VAL A 80 -3.18 -7.32 7.48
C VAL A 80 -3.96 -8.62 7.29
N ASN A 81 -3.38 -9.78 7.60
CA ASN A 81 -4.06 -11.09 7.55
C ASN A 81 -5.18 -11.21 8.59
N GLU A 82 -4.90 -10.79 9.83
CA GLU A 82 -5.86 -10.76 10.94
C GLU A 82 -7.04 -9.85 10.62
N LEU A 83 -6.76 -8.63 10.17
CA LEU A 83 -7.79 -7.65 9.81
C LEU A 83 -8.66 -8.15 8.66
N ARG A 84 -8.06 -8.69 7.60
CA ARG A 84 -8.82 -9.22 6.45
C ARG A 84 -9.77 -10.34 6.87
N LYS A 85 -9.35 -11.19 7.82
CA LYS A 85 -10.21 -12.20 8.48
C LYS A 85 -11.33 -11.56 9.27
N ARG A 86 -10.97 -10.69 10.22
CA ARG A 86 -11.90 -10.11 11.21
C ARG A 86 -12.97 -9.22 10.56
N LEU A 87 -12.61 -8.45 9.54
CA LEU A 87 -13.52 -7.54 8.83
C LEU A 87 -14.28 -8.25 7.70
N GLU A 88 -13.93 -9.49 7.37
CA GLU A 88 -14.53 -10.26 6.26
C GLU A 88 -14.51 -9.47 4.94
N VAL A 89 -13.36 -8.91 4.61
CA VAL A 89 -13.15 -8.08 3.43
C VAL A 89 -12.30 -8.78 2.38
N ASP A 90 -12.37 -8.30 1.14
CA ASP A 90 -11.65 -8.90 0.02
C ASP A 90 -10.16 -8.61 0.07
N ARG A 91 -9.79 -7.45 0.60
CA ARG A 91 -8.41 -7.02 0.65
C ARG A 91 -8.13 -6.07 1.81
N VAL A 92 -7.04 -6.32 2.52
CA VAL A 92 -6.42 -5.31 3.41
C VAL A 92 -5.02 -5.05 2.91
N VAL A 93 -4.63 -3.77 2.77
CA VAL A 93 -3.32 -3.36 2.30
C VAL A 93 -2.65 -2.35 3.23
N LEU A 94 -1.32 -2.36 3.21
CA LEU A 94 -0.51 -1.25 3.69
C LEU A 94 0.03 -0.48 2.50
N TYR A 95 -0.38 0.78 2.39
CA TYR A 95 0.14 1.74 1.43
C TYR A 95 1.22 2.60 2.11
N TYR A 96 2.45 2.56 1.62
CA TYR A 96 3.59 3.26 2.20
C TYR A 96 3.95 4.49 1.37
N PHE A 97 4.12 5.65 2.01
CA PHE A 97 4.60 6.86 1.35
C PHE A 97 6.13 6.92 1.39
N TYR A 98 6.77 6.94 0.22
CA TYR A 98 8.23 7.02 0.09
C TYR A 98 8.75 8.44 -0.22
N SER A 99 7.88 9.33 -0.70
CA SER A 99 8.16 10.75 -0.92
C SER A 99 6.85 11.52 -1.01
N CYS A 100 6.84 12.85 -0.81
CA CYS A 100 5.65 13.73 -0.78
C CYS A 100 4.42 13.18 -1.53
N TRP A 101 3.56 12.47 -0.80
CA TRP A 101 2.30 11.84 -1.24
C TRP A 101 2.37 10.79 -2.35
N LYS A 102 3.59 10.45 -2.76
CA LYS A 102 3.88 9.30 -3.61
C LYS A 102 4.13 8.10 -2.73
N GLY A 103 3.31 7.09 -2.93
CA GLY A 103 3.43 5.82 -2.25
C GLY A 103 3.07 4.65 -3.13
N GLN A 104 3.08 3.47 -2.51
CA GLN A 104 2.68 2.24 -3.17
C GLN A 104 2.20 1.21 -2.15
N VAL A 105 1.43 0.24 -2.63
CA VAL A 105 1.07 -0.93 -1.81
C VAL A 105 2.30 -1.81 -1.58
N THR A 106 2.59 -2.07 -0.30
CA THR A 106 3.77 -2.83 0.13
C THR A 106 3.41 -4.12 0.86
N PHE A 107 2.22 -4.17 1.47
CA PHE A 107 1.67 -5.39 2.07
C PHE A 107 0.23 -5.57 1.63
N GLU A 108 -0.18 -6.82 1.49
CA GLU A 108 -1.57 -7.17 1.23
C GLU A 108 -1.95 -8.48 1.91
N ALA A 109 -3.23 -8.59 2.24
CA ALA A 109 -3.93 -9.83 2.55
C ALA A 109 -5.18 -9.87 1.67
N LEU A 110 -5.45 -11.02 1.04
CA LEU A 110 -6.48 -11.15 0.01
C LEU A 110 -7.44 -12.29 0.36
N SER A 111 -8.71 -12.13 -0.01
CA SER A 111 -9.69 -13.23 -0.06
C SER A 111 -9.41 -14.14 -1.25
N GLN A 112 -9.07 -13.55 -2.41
CA GLN A 112 -8.78 -14.25 -3.66
C GLN A 112 -7.63 -13.56 -4.42
N PRO A 113 -6.78 -14.30 -5.18
CA PRO A 113 -5.58 -13.75 -5.83
C PRO A 113 -5.84 -12.60 -6.81
N GLU A 114 -6.99 -12.56 -7.47
CA GLU A 114 -7.38 -11.54 -8.45
C GLU A 114 -7.55 -10.15 -7.85
N PHE A 115 -7.69 -10.04 -6.52
CA PHE A 115 -7.77 -8.76 -5.84
C PHE A 115 -6.40 -8.16 -5.52
N SER A 116 -5.29 -8.83 -5.85
CA SER A 116 -3.95 -8.32 -5.56
C SER A 116 -3.67 -7.00 -6.30
N ILE A 117 -3.20 -6.01 -5.54
CA ILE A 117 -2.74 -4.69 -6.04
C ILE A 117 -1.34 -4.35 -5.53
N MET A 118 -0.57 -5.37 -5.14
CA MET A 118 0.81 -5.24 -4.69
C MET A 118 1.64 -4.37 -5.65
N GLY A 119 2.35 -3.39 -5.10
CA GLY A 119 3.19 -2.46 -5.87
C GLY A 119 2.44 -1.37 -6.63
N MET A 120 1.10 -1.34 -6.62
CA MET A 120 0.35 -0.26 -7.25
C MET A 120 0.55 1.06 -6.50
N ALA A 121 0.83 2.11 -7.27
CA ALA A 121 0.87 3.48 -6.79
C ALA A 121 -0.55 4.05 -6.60
N GLY A 122 -0.63 5.19 -5.92
CA GLY A 122 -1.88 5.93 -5.77
C GLY A 122 -2.21 6.68 -7.07
N PRO A 123 -3.40 7.27 -7.19
CA PRO A 123 -3.73 8.09 -8.35
C PRO A 123 -2.86 9.36 -8.34
N ASP A 124 -1.96 9.48 -9.32
CA ASP A 124 -0.92 10.53 -9.40
C ASP A 124 -1.46 11.97 -9.37
N GLU A 125 -2.77 12.18 -9.62
CA GLU A 125 -3.40 13.51 -9.68
C GLU A 125 -4.60 13.70 -8.72
N CYS A 126 -5.06 12.66 -8.04
CA CYS A 126 -6.28 12.73 -7.22
C CYS A 126 -6.03 12.81 -5.72
N PHE A 127 -4.86 12.38 -5.26
CA PHE A 127 -4.47 12.48 -3.87
C PHE A 127 -3.64 13.76 -3.68
N ASN A 128 -4.32 14.85 -3.31
CA ASN A 128 -3.70 16.16 -3.13
C ASN A 128 -3.16 16.35 -1.68
N GLN A 129 -2.46 17.46 -1.46
CA GLN A 129 -1.95 17.87 -0.16
C GLN A 129 -3.06 17.94 0.92
N GLU A 130 -4.27 18.39 0.57
CA GLU A 130 -5.37 18.54 1.51
C GLU A 130 -5.84 17.19 2.08
N TYR A 131 -5.93 16.15 1.25
CA TYR A 131 -6.20 14.78 1.73
C TYR A 131 -5.13 14.32 2.72
N ALA A 132 -3.87 14.61 2.41
CA ALA A 132 -2.76 14.24 3.25
C ALA A 132 -2.78 14.97 4.60
N ASP A 133 -3.09 16.27 4.62
CA ASP A 133 -3.21 17.07 5.83
C ASP A 133 -4.31 16.51 6.75
N TRP A 134 -5.43 16.06 6.18
CA TRP A 134 -6.48 15.39 6.97
C TRP A 134 -6.01 14.09 7.62
N TYR A 135 -5.26 13.25 6.88
CA TYR A 135 -4.72 12.01 7.43
C TYR A 135 -3.61 12.25 8.45
N GLN A 136 -2.78 13.29 8.25
CA GLN A 136 -1.82 13.76 9.25
C GLN A 136 -2.49 14.20 10.55
N ALA A 137 -3.69 14.78 10.47
CA ALA A 137 -4.52 15.11 11.63
C ALA A 137 -5.22 13.88 12.26
N GLY A 138 -4.94 12.66 11.80
CA GLY A 138 -5.49 11.42 12.36
C GLY A 138 -6.86 11.03 11.82
N ARG A 139 -7.35 11.67 10.75
CA ARG A 139 -8.65 11.33 10.15
C ARG A 139 -8.66 9.89 9.66
N PHE A 140 -9.67 9.11 10.03
CA PHE A 140 -10.06 7.91 9.29
C PHE A 140 -11.22 8.20 8.34
N ARG A 141 -11.42 7.35 7.34
CA ARG A 141 -12.57 7.45 6.44
C ARG A 141 -13.18 6.07 6.19
N ALA A 142 -14.45 5.92 6.56
CA ALA A 142 -15.27 4.74 6.31
C ALA A 142 -16.31 5.07 5.23
N ILE A 143 -16.14 4.50 4.04
CA ILE A 143 -17.04 4.66 2.89
C ILE A 143 -17.74 3.33 2.68
N SER A 144 -19.05 3.31 2.85
CA SER A 144 -19.84 2.09 2.66
C SER A 144 -20.14 1.77 1.20
N ASP A 145 -20.23 2.81 0.37
CA ASP A 145 -20.48 2.71 -1.04
C ASP A 145 -19.83 3.87 -1.80
N ILE A 146 -18.80 3.57 -2.59
CA ILE A 146 -18.11 4.60 -3.38
C ILE A 146 -19.01 5.24 -4.43
N GLU A 147 -20.09 4.58 -4.85
CA GLU A 147 -21.02 5.12 -5.85
C GLU A 147 -22.00 6.14 -5.27
N ASN A 148 -22.20 6.15 -3.94
CA ASN A 148 -23.11 7.07 -3.27
C ASN A 148 -22.40 8.08 -2.35
N GLU A 149 -21.09 7.96 -2.19
CA GLU A 149 -20.28 8.82 -1.34
C GLU A 149 -19.90 10.14 -2.03
N SER A 150 -19.78 11.23 -1.29
CA SER A 150 -19.26 12.51 -1.82
C SER A 150 -17.72 12.50 -1.84
N ILE A 151 -17.15 11.92 -2.90
CA ILE A 151 -15.72 11.95 -3.24
C ILE A 151 -15.49 12.48 -4.64
N ALA A 152 -14.28 13.02 -4.88
CA ALA A 152 -13.84 13.44 -6.21
C ALA A 152 -14.01 12.32 -7.24
N VAL A 153 -14.48 12.67 -8.44
CA VAL A 153 -14.77 11.71 -9.53
C VAL A 153 -13.53 10.87 -9.85
N CYS A 154 -12.37 11.50 -9.96
CA CYS A 154 -11.14 10.80 -10.28
C CYS A 154 -10.69 9.81 -9.18
N HIS A 155 -10.99 10.09 -7.90
CA HIS A 155 -10.78 9.15 -6.80
C HIS A 155 -11.77 7.98 -6.87
N ARG A 156 -13.03 8.24 -7.20
CA ARG A 156 -14.03 7.18 -7.40
C ARG A 156 -13.63 6.25 -8.55
N ASP A 157 -13.22 6.80 -9.69
CA ASP A 157 -12.82 6.01 -10.85
C ASP A 157 -11.55 5.19 -10.57
N PHE A 158 -10.60 5.75 -9.81
CA PHE A 158 -9.46 4.99 -9.30
C PHE A 158 -9.91 3.80 -8.44
N LEU A 159 -10.76 4.02 -7.43
CA LEU A 159 -11.29 2.93 -6.58
C LEU A 159 -12.06 1.89 -7.42
N ARG A 160 -12.85 2.33 -8.39
CA ARG A 160 -13.58 1.45 -9.33
C ARG A 160 -12.63 0.60 -10.17
N SER A 161 -11.51 1.15 -10.65
CA SER A 161 -10.49 0.40 -11.40
C SER A 161 -9.85 -0.71 -10.56
N LEU A 162 -9.82 -0.55 -9.23
CA LEU A 162 -9.36 -1.55 -8.27
C LEU A 162 -10.45 -2.52 -7.81
N LYS A 163 -11.64 -2.44 -8.43
CA LYS A 163 -12.87 -3.17 -8.10
C LYS A 163 -13.42 -2.88 -6.70
N VAL A 164 -13.04 -1.75 -6.08
CA VAL A 164 -13.48 -1.39 -4.73
C VAL A 164 -14.92 -0.89 -4.78
N ARG A 165 -15.76 -1.36 -3.85
CA ARG A 165 -17.13 -0.87 -3.64
C ARG A 165 -17.31 -0.19 -2.28
N ALA A 166 -16.68 -0.71 -1.23
CA ALA A 166 -16.58 -0.07 0.07
C ALA A 166 -15.11 0.04 0.51
N ASN A 167 -14.77 1.12 1.20
CA ASN A 167 -13.39 1.48 1.52
C ASN A 167 -13.28 2.01 2.96
N LEU A 168 -12.41 1.42 3.77
CA LEU A 168 -12.09 1.88 5.12
C LEU A 168 -10.60 2.17 5.21
N VAL A 169 -10.25 3.41 5.48
CA VAL A 169 -8.86 3.90 5.54
C VAL A 169 -8.58 4.47 6.92
N VAL A 170 -7.47 4.04 7.53
CA VAL A 170 -6.89 4.65 8.72
C VAL A 170 -5.43 5.05 8.45
N PRO A 171 -4.96 6.19 8.98
CA PRO A 171 -3.59 6.62 8.83
C PRO A 171 -2.65 5.77 9.69
N LEU A 172 -1.40 5.65 9.23
CA LEU A 172 -0.27 5.20 10.02
C LEU A 172 0.68 6.38 10.19
N LEU A 173 0.86 6.83 11.43
CA LEU A 173 1.65 7.99 11.79
C LEU A 173 2.98 7.59 12.45
N ASN A 174 4.03 8.36 12.18
CA ASN A 174 5.29 8.27 12.91
C ASN A 174 5.72 9.66 13.39
N ARG A 175 6.94 9.76 13.95
CA ARG A 175 7.49 11.05 14.44
C ARG A 175 7.61 12.14 13.37
N GLN A 176 7.63 11.76 12.10
CA GLN A 176 7.76 12.66 10.94
C GLN A 176 6.42 12.98 10.27
N GLY A 177 5.31 12.40 10.77
CA GLY A 177 3.96 12.61 10.23
C GLY A 177 3.39 11.35 9.58
N LEU A 178 2.64 11.53 8.49
CA LEU A 178 1.97 10.43 7.79
C LEU A 178 2.99 9.52 7.12
N TRP A 179 3.11 8.31 7.65
CA TRP A 179 4.04 7.28 7.18
C TRP A 179 3.38 6.36 6.14
N GLY A 180 2.09 6.07 6.32
CA GLY A 180 1.34 5.22 5.41
C GLY A 180 -0.15 5.25 5.67
N LEU A 181 -0.88 4.41 4.93
CA LEU A 181 -2.31 4.16 5.12
C LEU A 181 -2.51 2.65 5.26
N LEU A 182 -3.33 2.27 6.24
CA LEU A 182 -3.87 0.93 6.36
C LEU A 182 -5.30 0.95 5.81
N ILE A 183 -5.54 0.13 4.78
CA ILE A 183 -6.74 0.25 3.96
C ILE A 183 -7.43 -1.11 3.83
N ALA A 184 -8.71 -1.18 4.19
CA ALA A 184 -9.58 -2.32 3.95
C ALA A 184 -10.54 -2.02 2.79
N HIS A 185 -10.58 -2.92 1.82
CA HIS A 185 -11.45 -2.84 0.65
C HIS A 185 -12.43 -4.01 0.63
N HIS A 186 -13.70 -3.70 0.47
CA HIS A 186 -14.71 -4.67 0.06
C HIS A 186 -15.07 -4.42 -1.40
N CYS A 187 -14.93 -5.44 -2.23
CA CYS A 187 -15.04 -5.37 -3.68
C CYS A 187 -16.36 -5.97 -4.18
N GLN A 188 -16.94 -6.89 -3.40
CA GLN A 188 -18.10 -7.68 -3.82
C GLN A 188 -19.45 -6.97 -3.60
N GLY A 189 -19.49 -5.82 -2.93
CA GLY A 189 -20.73 -5.11 -2.65
C GLY A 189 -20.56 -3.92 -1.71
N VAL A 190 -21.70 -3.33 -1.34
CA VAL A 190 -21.77 -2.31 -0.29
C VAL A 190 -21.46 -2.97 1.06
N LYS A 191 -20.70 -2.28 1.91
CA LYS A 191 -20.41 -2.75 3.28
C LYS A 191 -20.60 -1.62 4.28
N PHE A 192 -21.51 -1.83 5.22
CA PHE A 192 -21.68 -0.91 6.35
C PHE A 192 -20.64 -1.25 7.42
N TRP A 193 -19.72 -0.31 7.67
CA TRP A 193 -18.66 -0.48 8.64
C TRP A 193 -19.22 -0.28 10.05
N THR A 194 -19.10 -1.31 10.88
CA THR A 194 -19.46 -1.22 12.29
C THR A 194 -18.39 -0.46 13.08
N LEU A 195 -18.77 0.09 14.23
CA LEU A 195 -17.82 0.76 15.13
C LEU A 195 -16.67 -0.18 15.51
N ALA A 196 -16.97 -1.45 15.82
CA ALA A 196 -15.98 -2.45 16.19
C ALA A 196 -14.96 -2.77 15.06
N GLU A 197 -15.38 -2.68 13.79
CA GLU A 197 -14.46 -2.84 12.64
C GLU A 197 -13.55 -1.63 12.44
N ILE A 198 -14.09 -0.42 12.66
CA ILE A 198 -13.33 0.83 12.61
C ILE A 198 -12.30 0.84 13.74
N GLU A 199 -12.71 0.54 14.96
CA GLU A 199 -11.83 0.43 16.14
C GLU A 199 -10.76 -0.63 15.91
N ALA A 200 -11.10 -1.79 15.33
CA ALA A 200 -10.11 -2.82 15.00
C ALA A 200 -9.01 -2.32 14.06
N MET A 201 -9.37 -1.52 13.06
CA MET A 201 -8.40 -0.92 12.14
C MET A 201 -7.54 0.14 12.86
N GLN A 202 -8.13 0.98 13.70
CA GLN A 202 -7.42 2.00 14.47
C GLN A 202 -6.46 1.38 15.48
N ASP A 203 -6.89 0.37 16.24
CA ASP A 203 -6.05 -0.36 17.20
C ASP A 203 -4.87 -1.04 16.50
N ALA A 204 -5.12 -1.64 15.34
CA ALA A 204 -4.08 -2.23 14.52
C ALA A 204 -3.08 -1.17 14.01
N ALA A 205 -3.56 0.00 13.60
CA ALA A 205 -2.71 1.12 13.23
C ALA A 205 -1.80 1.53 14.40
N VAL A 206 -2.37 1.79 15.58
CA VAL A 206 -1.61 2.15 16.78
C VAL A 206 -0.57 1.08 17.15
N ARG A 207 -0.93 -0.21 17.06
CA ARG A 207 0.01 -1.33 17.30
C ARG A 207 1.19 -1.30 16.33
N LEU A 208 0.93 -1.01 15.05
CA LEU A 208 1.97 -0.90 14.04
C LEU A 208 2.84 0.33 14.29
N GLU A 209 2.25 1.48 14.63
CA GLU A 209 2.95 2.74 14.90
C GLU A 209 3.89 2.64 16.11
N GLN A 210 3.48 1.91 17.14
CA GLN A 210 4.28 1.66 18.35
C GLN A 210 5.41 0.64 18.14
N SER A 211 5.36 -0.12 17.05
CA SER A 211 6.43 -1.06 16.74
C SER A 211 7.70 -0.31 16.32
N LEU A 212 8.87 -0.81 16.73
CA LEU A 212 10.18 -0.27 16.32
C LEU A 212 10.33 -0.16 14.79
N ALA A 213 9.48 -0.89 14.04
CA ALA A 213 9.41 -0.84 12.60
C ALA A 213 8.99 0.54 12.06
N ILE A 214 7.96 1.17 12.60
CA ILE A 214 7.46 2.47 12.10
C ILE A 214 8.16 3.65 12.80
N LEU A 215 8.60 3.46 14.05
CA LEU A 215 9.27 4.51 14.83
C LEU A 215 10.67 4.90 14.33
N LYS A 216 11.39 4.02 13.62
CA LYS A 216 12.78 4.22 13.18
C LYS A 216 12.95 4.45 11.67
N SER A 217 11.87 4.38 10.90
CA SER A 217 11.88 4.61 9.44
C SER A 217 11.70 6.08 9.08
#